data_AF-A0A2G5DBQ9-F1
#
_entry.id   AF-A0A2G5DBQ9-F1
#
_cell.length_a   1.000
_cell.length_b   1.000
_cell.length_c   1.000
_cell.angle_alpha   90.00
_cell.angle_beta   90.00
_cell.angle_gamma   90.00
#
_symmetry.space_group_name_H-M   'P 1'
#
loop_
_entity.id
_entity.type
_entity.pdbx_description
1 polymer ?
#
loop_
_entity_poly.entity_id
_entity_poly.type
_entity_poly.pdbx_seq_one_letter_code
_entity_poly.pdbx_strand_id
1 'polypeptide(L)'
;MLSNFCFSYYYFQLSSDNAEHDEIDFEFLGNRTGQPYILQTNVFTGGKGNREQRIFLWFDPTKEFHSYSVLWNMYIIVFFVDDVPIRVFKNCKDLGVRFPFNQPMKIYSSLWNADDWATRGGLEKTDWSKAPFVASYRGFHVDGCEESVNARFCATQGKRWWDQREFQDLDGLQYRRMSWVRQKYTIYNYCTDRSRYATMPPECKRDRDV
;
A
#
# COMPACT_ATOMS: atom_id res chain seq x y z
N MET A 1 12.96 -4.42 11.56
CA MET A 1 12.77 -4.36 13.03
C MET A 1 12.46 -2.90 13.35
N LEU A 2 11.18 -2.61 13.59
CA LEU A 2 10.69 -1.27 13.93
C LEU A 2 10.76 -1.13 15.45
N SER A 3 11.80 -0.54 16.04
CA SER A 3 11.86 -0.44 17.52
C SER A 3 11.05 0.78 17.99
N ASN A 4 9.94 0.51 18.71
CA ASN A 4 9.15 1.47 19.49
C ASN A 4 8.83 2.81 18.79
N PHE A 5 8.05 2.79 17.70
CA PHE A 5 7.28 3.97 17.31
C PHE A 5 6.13 4.16 18.27
N CYS A 6 6.32 5.07 19.22
CA CYS A 6 5.17 5.54 19.96
C CYS A 6 4.30 6.45 19.07
N PHE A 7 4.85 7.17 18.08
CA PHE A 7 4.09 8.15 17.28
C PHE A 7 4.68 8.56 15.92
N SER A 8 5.68 7.85 15.38
CA SER A 8 6.22 8.20 14.05
C SER A 8 5.52 7.43 12.95
N TYR A 9 5.43 8.09 11.80
CA TYR A 9 4.85 7.57 10.59
C TYR A 9 5.99 7.11 9.67
N TYR A 10 5.93 5.84 9.28
CA TYR A 10 6.83 5.27 8.30
C TYR A 10 6.05 5.03 7.01
N TYR A 11 6.60 5.37 5.86
CA TYR A 11 6.03 4.96 4.59
C TYR A 11 7.05 4.37 3.63
N PHE A 12 6.58 3.42 2.82
CA PHE A 12 7.21 2.91 1.62
C PHE A 12 6.27 3.20 0.46
N GLN A 13 6.73 3.97 -0.53
CA GLN A 13 5.91 4.30 -1.68
C GLN A 13 6.65 4.14 -3.00
N LEU A 14 5.88 3.88 -4.06
CA LEU A 14 6.31 4.11 -5.43
C LEU A 14 5.60 5.38 -5.90
N SER A 15 6.31 6.36 -6.44
CA SER A 15 5.69 7.62 -6.92
C SER A 15 6.35 8.14 -8.20
N SER A 16 5.55 8.74 -9.09
CA SER A 16 6.01 9.37 -10.33
C SER A 16 6.20 10.89 -10.18
N ASP A 17 7.17 11.46 -10.91
CA ASP A 17 7.56 12.85 -10.74
C ASP A 17 6.71 13.80 -11.60
N ASN A 18 5.43 14.05 -11.24
CA ASN A 18 4.61 15.15 -11.82
C ASN A 18 3.34 15.50 -10.98
N ALA A 19 2.59 16.52 -11.41
CA ALA A 19 1.38 16.98 -10.69
C ALA A 19 0.21 15.97 -10.72
N GLU A 20 0.09 15.18 -11.80
CA GLU A 20 -0.87 14.08 -11.92
C GLU A 20 -0.18 12.74 -11.60
N HIS A 21 0.63 12.71 -10.54
CA HIS A 21 1.43 11.54 -10.17
C HIS A 21 0.56 10.30 -9.92
N ASP A 22 1.15 9.15 -10.22
CA ASP A 22 0.67 7.88 -9.74
C ASP A 22 1.49 7.49 -8.51
N GLU A 23 0.85 6.90 -7.50
CA GLU A 23 1.50 6.51 -6.25
C GLU A 23 0.89 5.26 -5.62
N ILE A 24 1.73 4.44 -5.00
CA ILE A 24 1.37 3.17 -4.35
C ILE A 24 2.00 3.14 -2.97
N ASP A 25 1.19 3.11 -1.91
CA ASP A 25 1.66 3.38 -0.55
C ASP A 25 1.50 2.21 0.41
N PHE A 26 2.54 1.97 1.21
CA PHE A 26 2.47 1.33 2.52
C PHE A 26 2.82 2.37 3.56
N GLU A 27 1.95 2.53 4.56
CA GLU A 27 2.06 3.58 5.57
C GLU A 27 1.81 2.96 6.96
N PHE A 28 2.84 2.92 7.79
CA PHE A 28 2.77 2.38 9.15
C PHE A 28 2.47 3.53 10.11
N LEU A 29 1.26 3.51 10.65
CA LEU A 29 0.83 4.48 11.65
C LEU A 29 1.20 3.91 13.03
N GLY A 30 2.15 4.58 13.68
CA GLY A 30 2.56 4.28 15.05
C GLY A 30 1.41 4.38 16.05
N ASN A 31 1.59 3.79 17.22
CA ASN A 31 0.60 3.80 18.29
C ASN A 31 1.28 3.79 19.66
N ARG A 32 0.52 4.06 20.73
CA ARG A 32 1.01 3.96 22.10
C ARG A 32 1.64 2.59 22.37
N THR A 33 2.62 2.56 23.26
CA THR A 33 3.22 1.32 23.75
C THR A 33 2.13 0.33 24.18
N GLY A 34 2.16 -0.88 23.60
CA GLY A 34 1.18 -1.93 23.86
C GLY A 34 -0.10 -1.87 23.02
N GLN A 35 -0.26 -0.88 22.15
CA GLN A 35 -1.36 -0.79 21.19
C GLN A 35 -0.90 -1.23 19.78
N PRO A 36 -1.78 -1.84 18.98
CA PRO A 36 -1.42 -2.35 17.66
C PRO A 36 -1.09 -1.21 16.69
N TYR A 37 -0.09 -1.45 15.83
CA TYR A 37 0.20 -0.60 14.68
C TYR A 37 -0.89 -0.77 13.64
N ILE A 38 -1.14 0.31 12.89
CA ILE A 38 -2.00 0.28 11.72
C ILE A 38 -1.11 0.28 10.49
N LEU A 39 -1.36 -0.66 9.59
CA LEU A 39 -0.84 -0.59 8.22
C LEU A 39 -1.92 0.02 7.34
N GLN A 40 -1.66 1.20 6.82
CA GLN A 40 -2.47 1.86 5.80
C GLN A 40 -1.85 1.57 4.42
N THR A 41 -2.72 1.36 3.43
CA THR A 41 -2.33 1.36 2.02
C THR A 41 -3.16 2.39 1.27
N ASN A 42 -2.58 3.00 0.25
CA ASN A 42 -3.26 3.95 -0.62
C ASN A 42 -2.80 3.77 -2.07
N VAL A 43 -3.62 4.29 -3.00
CA VAL A 43 -3.32 4.28 -4.44
C VAL A 43 -3.76 5.60 -5.04
N PHE A 44 -2.79 6.38 -5.53
CA PHE A 44 -3.02 7.57 -6.33
C PHE A 44 -2.93 7.23 -7.81
N THR A 45 -3.88 7.78 -8.57
CA THR A 45 -3.90 7.66 -10.02
C THR A 45 -4.19 9.03 -10.61
N GLY A 46 -3.28 9.59 -11.40
CA GLY A 46 -3.47 10.92 -11.97
C GLY A 46 -3.60 12.03 -10.92
N GLY A 47 -2.82 11.97 -9.85
CA GLY A 47 -2.85 12.91 -8.71
C GLY A 47 -4.03 12.71 -7.76
N LYS A 48 -4.90 11.70 -8.00
CA LYS A 48 -6.08 11.43 -7.18
C LYS A 48 -5.92 10.13 -6.40
N GLY A 49 -5.70 10.27 -5.10
CA GLY A 49 -5.72 9.18 -4.10
C GLY A 49 -7.12 9.01 -3.50
N ASN A 50 -7.21 9.13 -2.17
CA ASN A 50 -8.41 8.90 -1.37
C ASN A 50 -8.88 7.43 -1.32
N ARG A 51 -7.95 6.48 -1.51
CA ARG A 51 -8.26 5.05 -1.55
C ARG A 51 -7.64 4.32 -0.36
N GLU A 52 -7.71 4.92 0.82
CA GLU A 52 -7.07 4.38 2.00
C GLU A 52 -7.78 3.10 2.47
N GLN A 53 -6.98 2.09 2.80
CA GLN A 53 -7.42 0.91 3.56
C GLN A 53 -6.49 0.75 4.75
N ARG A 54 -7.04 0.44 5.92
CA ARG A 54 -6.27 0.27 7.17
C ARG A 54 -6.52 -1.11 7.73
N ILE A 55 -5.45 -1.80 8.10
CA ILE A 55 -5.50 -3.10 8.76
C ILE A 55 -4.67 -3.07 10.05
N PHE A 56 -5.06 -3.90 11.01
CA PHE A 56 -4.10 -4.40 11.99
C PHE A 56 -3.31 -5.57 11.39
N LEU A 57 -2.11 -5.80 11.91
CA LEU A 57 -1.31 -6.96 11.53
C LEU A 57 -1.61 -8.14 12.46
N TRP A 58 -1.46 -9.37 11.94
CA TRP A 58 -1.60 -10.61 12.71
C TRP A 58 -0.36 -10.99 13.51
N PHE A 59 0.61 -10.08 13.59
CA PHE A 59 1.85 -10.18 14.32
C PHE A 59 2.26 -8.79 14.84
N ASP A 60 3.27 -8.75 15.70
CA ASP A 60 3.88 -7.51 16.19
C ASP A 60 5.01 -7.08 15.24
N PRO A 61 4.82 -6.03 14.40
CA PRO A 61 5.81 -5.62 13.40
C PRO A 61 7.09 -5.00 14.01
N THR A 62 7.13 -4.83 15.34
CA THR A 62 8.29 -4.28 16.04
C THR A 62 9.30 -5.34 16.43
N LYS A 63 8.88 -6.60 16.54
CA LYS A 63 9.69 -7.69 17.09
C LYS A 63 10.54 -8.41 16.06
N GLU A 64 10.04 -8.56 14.84
CA GLU A 64 10.73 -9.28 13.77
C GLU A 64 10.67 -8.51 12.45
N PHE A 65 11.47 -8.95 11.49
CA PHE A 65 11.40 -8.40 10.13
C PHE A 65 10.40 -9.23 9.32
N HIS A 66 9.44 -8.54 8.72
CA HIS A 66 8.48 -9.08 7.77
C HIS A 66 8.72 -8.47 6.39
N SER A 67 8.25 -9.16 5.36
CA SER A 67 8.34 -8.65 3.98
C SER A 67 7.11 -7.81 3.67
N TYR A 68 7.33 -6.62 3.11
CA TYR A 68 6.26 -5.76 2.57
C TYR A 68 6.60 -5.53 1.12
N SER A 69 5.78 -6.03 0.21
CA SER A 69 6.11 -6.04 -1.21
C SER A 69 4.93 -5.64 -2.08
N VAL A 70 5.25 -5.01 -3.21
CA VAL A 70 4.31 -4.65 -4.25
C VAL A 70 4.60 -5.50 -5.49
N LEU A 71 3.59 -6.20 -6.00
CA LEU A 71 3.59 -6.68 -7.38
C LEU A 71 2.81 -5.68 -8.22
N TRP A 72 3.43 -5.10 -9.25
CA TRP A 72 2.78 -4.16 -10.16
C TRP A 72 3.05 -4.56 -11.60
N ASN A 73 1.97 -4.84 -12.34
CA ASN A 73 1.99 -5.11 -13.77
C ASN A 73 0.81 -4.40 -14.47
N MET A 74 0.60 -4.65 -15.76
CA MET A 74 -0.48 -4.03 -16.53
C MET A 74 -1.90 -4.47 -16.14
N TYR A 75 -2.03 -5.50 -15.31
CA TYR A 75 -3.31 -6.09 -14.91
C TYR A 75 -3.71 -5.66 -13.51
N ILE A 76 -2.78 -5.73 -12.56
CA ILE A 76 -3.05 -5.60 -11.13
C ILE A 76 -1.87 -4.93 -10.38
N ILE A 77 -2.20 -4.27 -9.28
CA ILE A 77 -1.29 -3.95 -8.19
C ILE A 77 -1.69 -4.83 -7.01
N VAL A 78 -0.73 -5.55 -6.42
CA VAL A 78 -0.96 -6.37 -5.23
C VAL A 78 -0.04 -5.93 -4.11
N PHE A 79 -0.62 -5.68 -2.94
CA PHE A 79 0.09 -5.41 -1.71
C PHE A 79 0.20 -6.70 -0.92
N PHE A 80 1.42 -7.10 -0.58
CA PHE A 80 1.69 -8.27 0.24
C PHE A 80 2.31 -7.90 1.58
N VAL A 81 1.90 -8.63 2.60
CA VAL A 81 2.63 -8.76 3.87
C VAL A 81 3.06 -10.22 3.97
N ASP A 82 4.36 -10.47 3.95
CA ASP A 82 4.95 -11.78 3.72
C ASP A 82 4.38 -12.42 2.45
N ASP A 83 3.72 -13.58 2.56
CA ASP A 83 3.07 -14.29 1.45
C ASP A 83 1.54 -14.06 1.40
N VAL A 84 1.03 -13.09 2.16
CA VAL A 84 -0.40 -12.80 2.30
C VAL A 84 -0.76 -11.54 1.51
N PRO A 85 -1.58 -11.64 0.44
CA PRO A 85 -2.13 -10.45 -0.22
C PRO A 85 -3.11 -9.76 0.73
N ILE A 86 -2.85 -8.51 1.05
CA ILE A 86 -3.73 -7.70 1.91
C ILE A 86 -4.68 -6.82 1.09
N ARG A 87 -4.33 -6.53 -0.16
CA ARG A 87 -5.09 -5.70 -1.09
C ARG A 87 -4.69 -6.00 -2.52
N VAL A 88 -5.65 -5.95 -3.43
CA VAL A 88 -5.43 -5.88 -4.87
C VAL A 88 -6.12 -4.64 -5.41
N PHE A 89 -5.50 -3.93 -6.34
CA PHE A 89 -6.10 -2.85 -7.11
C PHE A 89 -5.98 -3.20 -8.58
N LYS A 90 -7.09 -3.54 -9.23
CA LYS A 90 -7.09 -4.01 -10.62
C LYS A 90 -7.13 -2.84 -11.60
N ASN A 91 -6.51 -3.04 -12.76
CA ASN A 91 -6.66 -2.16 -13.89
C ASN A 91 -8.11 -2.21 -14.40
N CYS A 92 -8.91 -1.25 -13.96
CA CYS A 92 -10.33 -1.11 -14.27
C CYS A 92 -10.60 0.00 -15.30
N LYS A 93 -9.70 0.15 -16.29
CA LYS A 93 -9.82 1.16 -17.35
C LYS A 93 -11.12 1.05 -18.14
N ASP A 94 -11.63 -0.18 -18.33
CA ASP A 94 -12.92 -0.45 -18.97
C ASP A 94 -14.12 0.09 -18.17
N LEU A 95 -13.95 0.31 -16.86
CA LEU A 95 -14.92 0.97 -15.97
C LEU A 95 -14.64 2.47 -15.81
N GLY A 96 -13.68 3.02 -16.56
CA GLY A 96 -13.27 4.44 -16.48
C GLY A 96 -12.36 4.78 -15.30
N VAL A 97 -11.86 3.78 -14.56
CA VAL A 97 -10.93 4.00 -13.43
C VAL A 97 -9.50 4.07 -13.97
N ARG A 98 -8.76 5.14 -13.61
CA ARG A 98 -7.33 5.27 -13.94
C ARG A 98 -6.52 4.21 -13.18
N PHE A 99 -5.37 3.84 -13.72
CA PHE A 99 -4.45 2.85 -13.16
C PHE A 99 -3.01 3.31 -13.42
N PRO A 100 -2.03 3.08 -12.53
CA PRO A 100 -0.62 3.41 -12.82
C PRO A 100 -0.08 2.54 -13.96
N PHE A 101 0.11 3.09 -15.16
CA PHE A 101 0.52 2.29 -16.33
C PHE A 101 1.61 2.89 -17.23
N ASN A 102 1.79 4.22 -17.22
CA ASN A 102 2.67 4.92 -18.16
C ASN A 102 3.52 6.00 -17.50
N GLN A 103 3.62 5.97 -16.18
CA GLN A 103 4.44 6.88 -15.40
C GLN A 103 5.45 6.03 -14.61
N PRO A 104 6.72 5.99 -15.02
CA PRO A 104 7.76 5.32 -14.26
C PRO A 104 7.83 5.90 -12.84
N MET A 105 7.96 5.03 -11.85
CA MET A 105 7.97 5.41 -10.43
C MET A 105 9.31 5.06 -9.79
N LYS A 106 9.76 5.92 -8.88
CA LYS A 106 10.88 5.61 -7.98
C LYS A 106 10.35 5.03 -6.68
N ILE A 107 11.17 4.22 -6.03
CA ILE A 107 10.88 3.67 -4.71
C ILE A 107 11.42 4.63 -3.66
N TYR A 108 10.57 5.03 -2.73
CA TYR A 108 10.90 5.90 -1.62
C TYR A 108 10.59 5.22 -0.28
N SER A 109 11.38 5.56 0.73
CA SER A 109 11.18 5.11 2.10
C SER A 109 11.57 6.25 3.01
N SER A 110 10.70 6.65 3.93
CA SER A 110 11.05 7.70 4.89
C SER A 110 10.34 7.55 6.23
N LEU A 111 10.91 8.20 7.24
CA LEU A 111 10.37 8.27 8.59
C LEU A 111 10.14 9.74 8.94
N TRP A 112 8.90 10.10 9.28
CA TRP A 112 8.56 11.48 9.63
C TRP A 112 7.41 11.57 10.64
N ASN A 113 7.15 12.79 11.14
CA ASN A 113 6.08 13.06 12.11
C ASN A 113 4.78 13.46 11.40
N ALA A 114 3.70 12.70 11.59
CA ALA A 114 2.39 12.95 11.01
C ALA A 114 1.30 13.16 12.08
N ASP A 115 1.63 13.94 13.11
CA ASP A 115 0.80 14.23 14.30
C ASP A 115 -0.64 14.65 13.99
N ASP A 116 -0.90 15.27 12.84
CA ASP A 116 -2.21 15.80 12.50
C ASP A 116 -3.23 14.72 12.14
N TRP A 117 -2.80 13.48 11.86
CA TRP A 117 -3.71 12.43 11.41
C TRP A 117 -3.30 10.99 11.75
N ALA A 118 -2.02 10.70 12.01
CA ALA A 118 -1.51 9.33 12.08
C ALA A 118 -2.11 8.50 13.23
N THR A 119 -2.04 9.01 14.47
CA THR A 119 -2.46 8.24 15.65
C THR A 119 -3.85 8.67 16.11
N ARG A 120 -4.82 7.73 16.06
CA ARG A 120 -6.23 7.97 16.38
C ARG A 120 -6.83 9.20 15.67
N GLY A 121 -6.50 9.37 14.39
CA GLY A 121 -6.97 10.52 13.61
C GLY A 121 -6.36 11.85 14.05
N GLY A 122 -5.16 11.84 14.63
CA GLY A 122 -4.42 13.03 15.04
C GLY A 122 -4.68 13.49 16.48
N LEU A 123 -5.48 12.75 17.25
CA LEU A 123 -5.76 13.04 18.65
C LEU A 123 -4.54 12.79 19.56
N GLU A 124 -3.61 11.95 19.13
CA GLU A 124 -2.41 11.63 19.89
C GLU A 124 -1.17 12.11 19.16
N LYS A 125 -0.33 12.85 19.90
CA LYS A 125 0.82 13.57 19.38
C LYS A 125 2.12 12.89 19.80
N THR A 126 3.17 13.17 19.04
CA THR A 126 4.50 12.61 19.24
C THR A 126 5.12 13.07 20.54
N ASP A 127 5.38 12.10 21.42
CA ASP A 127 6.19 12.27 22.61
C ASP A 127 7.68 12.23 22.25
N TRP A 128 8.25 13.39 21.95
CA TRP A 128 9.65 13.55 21.57
C TRP A 128 10.65 13.18 22.68
N SER A 129 10.21 13.02 23.93
CA SER A 129 11.09 12.50 24.99
C SER A 129 11.50 11.04 24.76
N LYS A 130 10.76 10.32 23.90
CA LYS A 130 11.05 8.93 23.49
C LYS A 130 11.95 8.81 22.26
N ALA A 131 12.47 9.92 21.75
CA ALA A 131 13.41 9.91 20.63
C ALA A 131 14.77 9.27 21.02
N PRO A 132 15.51 8.66 20.07
CA PRO A 132 15.21 8.57 18.65
C PRO A 132 14.19 7.46 18.32
N PHE A 133 13.36 7.72 17.31
CA PHE A 133 12.48 6.71 16.71
C PHE A 133 13.20 6.02 15.55
N VAL A 134 13.21 4.68 15.51
CA VAL A 134 14.08 3.93 14.61
C VAL A 134 13.30 2.90 13.80
N ALA A 135 13.38 3.02 12.47
CA ALA A 135 12.92 2.02 11.52
C ALA A 135 14.12 1.30 10.91
N SER A 136 14.12 -0.02 10.97
CA SER A 136 15.20 -0.83 10.37
C SER A 136 14.69 -1.57 9.14
N TYR A 137 15.45 -1.47 8.04
CA TYR A 137 15.16 -2.08 6.74
C TYR A 137 16.19 -3.14 6.38
N ARG A 138 15.77 -4.16 5.61
CA ARG A 138 16.65 -5.14 4.97
C ARG A 138 15.97 -5.71 3.72
N GLY A 139 16.71 -6.48 2.93
CA GLY A 139 16.21 -7.10 1.71
C GLY A 139 16.39 -6.23 0.47
N PHE A 140 15.91 -4.97 0.51
CA PHE A 140 16.03 -3.96 -0.57
C PHE A 140 15.88 -4.54 -1.99
N HIS A 141 14.95 -5.48 -2.15
CA HIS A 141 14.80 -6.23 -3.39
C HIS A 141 14.01 -5.40 -4.41
N VAL A 142 14.57 -5.26 -5.60
CA VAL A 142 13.93 -4.62 -6.74
C VAL A 142 14.15 -5.53 -7.95
N ASP A 143 13.05 -6.06 -8.47
CA ASP A 143 13.00 -6.71 -9.78
C ASP A 143 11.90 -6.02 -10.59
N GLY A 144 12.30 -5.11 -11.46
CA GLY A 144 11.41 -4.23 -12.19
C GLY A 144 11.93 -3.92 -13.59
N CYS A 145 11.08 -3.29 -14.39
CA CYS A 145 11.52 -2.75 -15.68
C CYS A 145 12.11 -1.36 -15.48
N GLU A 146 13.43 -1.27 -15.48
CA GLU A 146 14.13 0.00 -15.34
C GLU A 146 13.86 0.89 -16.56
N GLU A 147 13.35 2.09 -16.31
CA GLU A 147 12.97 3.05 -17.33
C GLU A 147 13.30 4.47 -16.87
N SER A 148 13.62 5.35 -17.83
CA SER A 148 13.82 6.78 -17.53
C SER A 148 12.51 7.45 -17.14
N VAL A 149 12.54 8.55 -16.36
CA VAL A 149 11.35 9.29 -15.93
C VAL A 149 10.44 9.75 -17.09
N ASN A 150 11.02 9.95 -18.28
CA ASN A 150 10.29 10.38 -19.47
C ASN A 150 9.72 9.22 -20.31
N ALA A 151 10.07 7.97 -19.98
CA ALA A 151 9.54 6.80 -20.67
C ALA A 151 8.03 6.66 -20.38
N ARG A 152 7.30 6.08 -21.34
CA ARG A 152 5.85 5.86 -21.24
C ARG A 152 5.45 4.38 -21.27
N PHE A 153 6.41 3.50 -21.51
CA PHE A 153 6.23 2.07 -21.58
C PHE A 153 7.53 1.39 -21.17
N CYS A 154 7.41 0.16 -20.66
CA CYS A 154 8.55 -0.72 -20.44
C CYS A 154 9.01 -1.33 -21.77
N ALA A 155 10.28 -1.23 -22.13
CA ALA A 155 10.83 -1.76 -23.38
C ALA A 155 10.69 -3.30 -23.50
N THR A 156 10.63 -3.98 -22.36
CA THR A 156 10.44 -5.44 -22.24
C THR A 156 9.02 -5.85 -21.88
N GLN A 157 8.04 -4.95 -22.03
CA GLN A 157 6.65 -5.21 -21.66
C GLN A 157 6.12 -6.47 -22.35
N GLY A 158 5.45 -7.35 -21.60
CA GLY A 158 4.90 -8.62 -22.06
C GLY A 158 5.90 -9.79 -22.02
N LYS A 159 7.19 -9.53 -21.79
CA LYS A 159 8.24 -10.57 -21.75
C LYS A 159 8.69 -10.92 -20.34
N ARG A 160 8.26 -10.17 -19.33
CA ARG A 160 8.69 -10.33 -17.94
C ARG A 160 7.88 -11.41 -17.25
N TRP A 161 8.42 -12.00 -16.18
CA TRP A 161 7.72 -13.06 -15.45
C TRP A 161 6.38 -12.57 -14.88
N TRP A 162 6.31 -11.33 -14.44
CA TRP A 162 5.08 -10.72 -13.92
C TRP A 162 4.03 -10.41 -14.99
N ASP A 163 4.36 -10.49 -16.28
CA ASP A 163 3.40 -10.30 -17.38
C ASP A 163 2.73 -11.63 -17.80
N GLN A 164 3.18 -12.76 -17.25
CA GLN A 164 2.66 -14.08 -17.61
C GLN A 164 1.27 -14.34 -17.02
N ARG A 165 0.57 -15.32 -17.58
CA ARG A 165 -0.85 -15.60 -17.29
C ARG A 165 -1.14 -15.79 -15.81
N GLU A 166 -0.19 -16.39 -15.10
CA GLU A 166 -0.24 -16.69 -13.67
C GLU A 166 -0.29 -15.43 -12.79
N PHE A 167 0.14 -14.28 -13.32
CA PHE A 167 0.21 -13.01 -12.60
C PHE A 167 -0.84 -11.99 -13.08
N GLN A 168 -1.76 -12.39 -13.97
CA GLN A 168 -2.86 -11.54 -14.42
C GLN A 168 -3.96 -11.38 -13.37
N ASP A 169 -4.06 -12.33 -12.42
CA ASP A 169 -4.98 -12.27 -11.30
C ASP A 169 -4.41 -13.06 -10.10
N LEU A 170 -5.00 -12.85 -8.92
CA LEU A 170 -4.72 -13.69 -7.76
C LEU A 170 -5.35 -15.08 -7.93
N ASP A 171 -4.66 -16.10 -7.43
CA ASP A 171 -5.22 -17.45 -7.38
C ASP A 171 -6.30 -17.59 -6.28
N GLY A 172 -6.98 -18.73 -6.26
CA GLY A 172 -8.05 -19.00 -5.30
C GLY A 172 -7.59 -19.05 -3.84
N LEU A 173 -6.35 -19.45 -3.55
CA LEU A 173 -5.78 -19.47 -2.21
C LEU A 173 -5.44 -18.06 -1.74
N GLN A 174 -4.80 -17.27 -2.60
CA GLN A 174 -4.50 -15.86 -2.40
C GLN A 174 -5.78 -15.07 -2.10
N TYR A 175 -6.85 -15.29 -2.86
CA TYR A 175 -8.14 -14.66 -2.58
C TYR A 175 -8.76 -15.06 -1.24
N ARG A 176 -8.62 -16.33 -0.82
CA ARG A 176 -9.08 -16.76 0.52
C ARG A 176 -8.29 -16.07 1.64
N ARG A 177 -6.98 -15.95 1.49
CA ARG A 177 -6.11 -15.22 2.44
C ARG A 177 -6.48 -13.74 2.51
N MET A 178 -6.66 -13.08 1.37
CA MET A 178 -7.09 -11.68 1.32
C MET A 178 -8.47 -11.50 1.98
N SER A 179 -9.42 -12.42 1.72
CA SER A 179 -10.74 -12.39 2.37
C SER A 179 -10.65 -12.50 3.89
N TRP A 180 -9.76 -13.35 4.41
CA TRP A 180 -9.48 -13.42 5.85
C TRP A 180 -8.95 -12.11 6.41
N VAL A 181 -8.03 -11.42 5.70
CA VAL A 181 -7.56 -10.07 6.08
C VAL A 181 -8.73 -9.10 6.15
N ARG A 182 -9.57 -9.06 5.11
CA ARG A 182 -10.73 -8.16 5.05
C ARG A 182 -11.70 -8.36 6.20
N GLN A 183 -11.97 -9.62 6.57
CA GLN A 183 -12.95 -9.95 7.59
C GLN A 183 -12.44 -9.80 9.03
N LYS A 184 -11.14 -9.99 9.25
CA LYS A 184 -10.57 -10.10 10.61
C LYS A 184 -9.69 -8.93 11.01
N TYR A 185 -9.08 -8.24 10.05
CA TYR A 185 -8.02 -7.28 10.32
C TYR A 185 -8.31 -5.88 9.77
N THR A 186 -9.19 -5.75 8.78
CA THR A 186 -9.54 -4.44 8.20
C THR A 186 -10.38 -3.60 9.16
N ILE A 187 -9.88 -2.42 9.49
CA ILE A 187 -10.52 -1.45 10.40
C ILE A 187 -11.01 -0.20 9.66
N TYR A 188 -10.50 0.07 8.46
CA TYR A 188 -11.01 1.12 7.58
C TYR A 188 -10.88 0.66 6.14
N ASN A 189 -11.88 0.96 5.33
CA ASN A 189 -11.89 0.66 3.90
C ASN A 189 -12.73 1.70 3.16
N TYR A 190 -12.08 2.46 2.27
CA TYR A 190 -12.74 3.49 1.47
C TYR A 190 -13.93 2.94 0.65
N CYS A 191 -13.87 1.68 0.20
CA CYS A 191 -14.96 1.05 -0.57
C CYS A 191 -16.28 0.94 0.21
N THR A 192 -16.22 0.87 1.54
CA THR A 192 -17.37 0.75 2.43
C THR A 192 -17.69 2.04 3.18
N ASP A 193 -16.86 3.08 3.06
CA ASP A 193 -17.08 4.38 3.69
C ASP A 193 -18.14 5.18 2.92
N ARG A 194 -19.41 5.07 3.35
CA ARG A 194 -20.53 5.77 2.73
C ARG A 194 -20.60 7.26 3.08
N SER A 195 -19.88 7.71 4.10
CA SER A 195 -19.78 9.13 4.44
C SER A 195 -18.94 9.85 3.40
N ARG A 196 -17.79 9.25 3.02
CA ARG A 196 -16.90 9.80 2.00
C ARG A 196 -17.35 9.47 0.58
N TYR A 197 -17.87 8.26 0.37
CA TYR A 197 -18.29 7.74 -0.93
C TYR A 197 -19.76 7.35 -0.91
N ALA A 198 -20.63 8.33 -1.21
CA ALA A 198 -22.07 8.09 -1.36
C ALA A 198 -22.35 6.99 -2.40
N THR A 199 -21.58 6.98 -3.49
CA THR A 199 -21.53 5.86 -4.46
C THR A 199 -20.20 5.15 -4.34
N MET A 200 -20.25 3.83 -4.22
CA MET A 200 -19.05 2.99 -4.12
C MET A 200 -18.17 3.13 -5.37
N PRO A 201 -16.85 3.28 -5.21
CA PRO A 201 -15.92 3.32 -6.34
C PRO A 201 -16.02 2.07 -7.23
N PRO A 202 -15.92 2.20 -8.58
CA PRO A 202 -16.20 1.10 -9.50
C PRO A 202 -15.27 -0.12 -9.36
N GLU A 203 -14.02 0.10 -8.94
CA GLU A 203 -13.00 -0.95 -8.79
C GLU A 203 -13.34 -1.94 -7.65
N CYS A 204 -14.03 -1.47 -6.60
CA CYS A 204 -14.18 -2.17 -5.33
C CYS A 204 -14.75 -3.59 -5.45
N LYS A 205 -15.69 -3.81 -6.38
CA LYS A 205 -16.25 -5.16 -6.61
C LYS A 205 -15.24 -6.09 -7.28
N ARG A 206 -14.46 -5.57 -8.22
CA ARG A 206 -13.47 -6.37 -8.97
C ARG A 206 -12.25 -6.68 -8.12
N ASP A 207 -11.91 -5.76 -7.22
CA ASP A 207 -10.85 -5.87 -6.23
C ASP A 207 -11.22 -6.81 -5.08
N ARG A 208 -12.51 -7.17 -4.95
CA ARG A 208 -13.08 -7.94 -3.83
C ARG A 208 -12.87 -7.25 -2.49
N ASP A 209 -13.05 -5.94 -2.50
CA ASP A 209 -12.93 -5.09 -1.33
C ASP A 209 -14.22 -5.02 -0.50
N VAL A 210 -15.31 -5.62 -0.98
CA VAL A 210 -16.65 -5.64 -0.39
C VAL A 210 -17.28 -7.03 -0.47
#